data_AF-A0A6J5CBU8-F1
#
_entry.id   AF-A0A6J5CBU8-F1
#
_cell.length_a   1.000
_cell.length_b   1.000
_cell.length_c   1.000
_cell.angle_alpha   90.00
_cell.angle_beta   90.00
_cell.angle_gamma   90.00
#
_symmetry.space_group_name_H-M   'P 1'
#
loop_
_entity.id
_entity.type
_entity.pdbx_description
1 polymer ?
#
loop_
_entity_poly.entity_id
_entity_poly.type
_entity_poly.pdbx_seq_one_letter_code
_entity_poly.pdbx_strand_id
1 'polypeptide(L)'
;MQILETILEQPVGATFVRADLHVHCYGGSHDVTDPAMTPEAVVATAVKEKLTLIAIADHNEISSVERALAVAVGTPLIVIPAIELSTLQGHLLCYFKSLQLLRRFHGQLSLLDSGLSTSRCQQSMLECLNLVQALGGFCLLAHVDAPSGFEQEVTGASPHKADVLCHPALLGMELKNASSVIAYSASDPEPNRTRLGEERIKRLQLGSKQYLARVLNSDAHSLTALGRNAESARKVTRYKMDDPSFDALRIALEDADARVRIEDLVPSSIPRVMGVNIDGGFLSGQTIQFSPNLNCIIGGRGTGKSTTFEAVRCLIADGEERNQVVDSEVWPEELYLVCMRSISDAPQFR
;
A
#
# COMPACT_ATOMS: atom_id res chain seq x y z
N MET A 1 13.63 2.85 30.16
CA MET A 1 12.61 3.67 29.46
C MET A 1 13.29 4.70 28.56
N GLN A 2 14.24 5.47 29.09
CA GLN A 2 15.00 6.49 28.36
C GLN A 2 15.71 5.99 27.08
N ILE A 3 16.40 4.84 27.11
CA ILE A 3 17.14 4.33 25.93
C ILE A 3 16.20 3.90 24.78
N LEU A 4 15.04 3.32 25.10
CA LEU A 4 14.06 2.95 24.09
C LEU A 4 13.49 4.19 23.38
N GLU A 5 13.21 5.25 24.15
CA GLU A 5 12.77 6.53 23.59
C GLU A 5 13.85 7.13 22.69
N THR A 6 15.11 7.18 23.15
CA THR A 6 16.25 7.66 22.32
C THR A 6 16.42 6.86 21.03
N ILE A 7 16.22 5.54 21.07
CA ILE A 7 16.23 4.70 19.87
C ILE A 7 15.06 5.09 18.95
N LEU A 8 13.83 5.16 19.47
CA LEU A 8 12.63 5.42 18.65
C LEU A 8 12.57 6.84 18.05
N GLU A 9 13.40 7.76 18.53
CA GLU A 9 13.60 9.09 17.95
C GLU A 9 14.48 9.10 16.70
N GLN A 10 15.23 8.01 16.42
CA GLN A 10 16.09 7.94 15.25
C GLN A 10 15.28 7.69 13.96
N PRO A 11 15.69 8.23 12.81
CA PRO A 11 15.00 7.97 11.55
C PRO A 11 15.19 6.51 11.09
N VAL A 12 14.10 5.86 10.68
CA VAL A 12 14.10 4.48 10.12
C VAL A 12 13.82 4.42 8.61
N GLY A 13 13.71 5.60 7.99
CA GLY A 13 13.30 5.77 6.59
C GLY A 13 11.90 5.21 6.34
N ALA A 14 11.68 4.74 5.10
CA ALA A 14 10.37 4.29 4.66
C ALA A 14 9.77 3.14 5.49
N THR A 15 8.53 3.34 5.93
CA THR A 15 7.75 2.38 6.71
C THR A 15 6.48 1.96 5.98
N PHE A 16 5.94 0.80 6.35
CA PHE A 16 4.67 0.33 5.82
C PHE A 16 3.51 1.00 6.56
N VAL A 17 2.68 1.71 5.81
CA VAL A 17 1.44 2.32 6.31
C VAL A 17 0.22 1.61 5.75
N ARG A 18 -0.90 1.63 6.49
CA ARG A 18 -2.18 1.05 6.03
C ARG A 18 -2.94 2.06 5.17
N ALA A 19 -3.52 1.61 4.08
CA ALA A 19 -4.42 2.43 3.29
C ALA A 19 -5.62 1.63 2.78
N ASP A 20 -6.73 2.33 2.58
CA ASP A 20 -7.96 1.79 2.03
C ASP A 20 -8.40 2.63 0.83
N LEU A 21 -8.06 2.16 -0.38
CA LEU A 21 -8.13 2.95 -1.60
C LEU A 21 -9.46 2.80 -2.36
N HIS A 22 -10.46 2.15 -1.76
CA HIS A 22 -11.76 1.95 -2.37
C HIS A 22 -12.85 2.05 -1.30
N VAL A 23 -13.40 3.25 -1.14
CA VAL A 23 -14.43 3.57 -0.14
C VAL A 23 -15.53 4.40 -0.78
N HIS A 24 -16.78 4.04 -0.47
CA HIS A 24 -17.98 4.73 -0.96
C HIS A 24 -18.62 5.58 0.14
N CYS A 25 -19.37 6.59 -0.27
CA CYS A 25 -20.09 7.51 0.59
C CYS A 25 -21.59 7.51 0.27
N TYR A 26 -22.41 7.70 1.31
CA TYR A 26 -23.85 7.83 1.18
C TYR A 26 -24.22 9.08 0.39
N GLY A 27 -25.08 8.91 -0.61
CA GLY A 27 -25.49 9.98 -1.53
C GLY A 27 -24.47 10.29 -2.63
N GLY A 28 -23.26 9.72 -2.56
CA GLY A 28 -22.27 9.72 -3.63
C GLY A 28 -22.39 8.48 -4.50
N SER A 29 -22.46 7.30 -3.88
CA SER A 29 -22.73 6.03 -4.57
C SER A 29 -24.15 5.53 -4.31
N HIS A 30 -24.76 4.93 -5.33
CA HIS A 30 -26.19 4.56 -5.35
C HIS A 30 -26.51 3.30 -4.53
N ASP A 31 -25.51 2.48 -4.27
CA ASP A 31 -25.57 1.21 -3.54
C ASP A 31 -25.16 1.34 -2.06
N VAL A 32 -24.71 2.53 -1.64
CA VAL A 32 -24.52 2.83 -0.21
C VAL A 32 -25.87 3.14 0.42
N THR A 33 -26.36 2.19 1.21
CA THR A 33 -27.64 2.31 1.93
C THR A 33 -27.47 2.80 3.38
N ASP A 34 -26.25 2.79 3.92
CA ASP A 34 -25.95 3.26 5.27
C ASP A 34 -25.89 4.81 5.29
N PRO A 35 -26.89 5.52 5.84
CA PRO A 35 -26.88 6.98 5.88
C PRO A 35 -25.78 7.55 6.77
N ALA A 36 -25.14 6.72 7.62
CA ALA A 36 -24.01 7.15 8.43
C ALA A 36 -22.71 7.25 7.64
N MET A 37 -22.62 6.65 6.42
CA MET A 37 -21.46 6.73 5.51
C MET A 37 -21.28 8.12 4.88
N THR A 38 -21.36 9.17 5.67
CA THR A 38 -21.05 10.54 5.25
C THR A 38 -19.53 10.73 5.09
N PRO A 39 -19.06 11.65 4.24
CA PRO A 39 -17.63 11.96 4.10
C PRO A 39 -16.95 12.25 5.45
N GLU A 40 -17.62 12.96 6.35
CA GLU A 40 -17.14 13.23 7.71
C GLU A 40 -16.92 11.96 8.52
N ALA A 41 -17.92 11.08 8.55
CA ALA A 41 -17.86 9.85 9.32
C ALA A 41 -16.83 8.88 8.76
N VAL A 42 -16.68 8.83 7.43
CA VAL A 42 -15.65 8.06 6.73
C VAL A 42 -14.25 8.55 7.14
N VAL A 43 -13.98 9.86 7.08
CA VAL A 43 -12.68 10.43 7.52
C VAL A 43 -12.43 10.16 9.00
N ALA A 44 -13.41 10.38 9.87
CA ALA A 44 -13.28 10.13 11.30
C ALA A 44 -13.01 8.65 11.61
N THR A 45 -13.68 7.74 10.90
CA THR A 45 -13.51 6.29 11.06
C THR A 45 -12.14 5.85 10.53
N ALA A 46 -11.68 6.38 9.40
CA ALA A 46 -10.35 6.09 8.87
C ALA A 46 -9.23 6.51 9.83
N VAL A 47 -9.35 7.69 10.46
CA VAL A 47 -8.43 8.14 11.51
C VAL A 47 -8.46 7.18 12.71
N LYS A 48 -9.66 6.80 13.17
CA LYS A 48 -9.83 5.84 14.28
C LYS A 48 -9.23 4.47 13.96
N GLU A 49 -9.37 4.01 12.73
CA GLU A 49 -8.82 2.77 12.22
C GLU A 49 -7.32 2.86 11.89
N LYS A 50 -6.68 4.02 12.15
CA LYS A 50 -5.25 4.29 11.91
C LYS A 50 -4.85 4.01 10.46
N LEU A 51 -5.70 4.38 9.52
CA LEU A 51 -5.34 4.45 8.10
C LEU A 51 -4.54 5.73 7.87
N THR A 52 -3.51 5.63 7.05
CA THR A 52 -2.72 6.80 6.64
C THR A 52 -3.25 7.41 5.36
N LEU A 53 -3.78 6.58 4.45
CA LEU A 53 -4.43 7.06 3.22
C LEU A 53 -5.78 6.39 3.04
N ILE A 54 -6.74 7.14 2.50
CA ILE A 54 -7.95 6.60 1.91
C ILE A 54 -8.20 7.21 0.53
N ALA A 55 -9.03 6.56 -0.27
CA ALA A 55 -9.61 7.19 -1.46
C ALA A 55 -11.14 7.03 -1.45
N ILE A 56 -11.84 8.13 -1.71
CA ILE A 56 -13.28 8.12 -1.90
C ILE A 56 -13.53 7.89 -3.39
N ALA A 57 -14.17 6.78 -3.73
CA ALA A 57 -14.29 6.28 -5.09
C ALA A 57 -15.75 5.92 -5.42
N ASP A 58 -16.67 6.86 -5.20
CA ASP A 58 -18.09 6.66 -5.50
C ASP A 58 -18.33 6.27 -6.97
N HIS A 59 -19.37 5.48 -7.23
CA HIS A 59 -19.73 5.06 -8.59
C HIS A 59 -20.07 6.23 -9.50
N ASN A 60 -19.19 6.49 -10.48
CA ASN A 60 -19.31 7.52 -11.53
C ASN A 60 -19.47 8.98 -11.03
N GLU A 61 -19.39 9.21 -9.72
CA GLU A 61 -19.64 10.49 -9.07
C GLU A 61 -18.42 10.96 -8.28
N ILE A 62 -18.28 12.27 -8.09
CA ILE A 62 -17.16 12.87 -7.35
C ILE A 62 -17.62 13.84 -6.24
N SER A 63 -18.92 13.86 -5.95
CA SER A 63 -19.57 14.84 -5.07
C SER A 63 -19.05 14.76 -3.62
N SER A 64 -18.73 13.56 -3.15
CA SER A 64 -18.23 13.31 -1.79
C SER A 64 -16.76 13.73 -1.60
N VAL A 65 -15.99 13.77 -2.68
CA VAL A 65 -14.52 13.90 -2.63
C VAL A 65 -14.08 15.25 -2.05
N GLU A 66 -14.70 16.36 -2.50
CA GLU A 66 -14.35 17.70 -2.00
C GLU A 66 -14.59 17.82 -0.49
N ARG A 67 -15.71 17.26 -0.01
CA ARG A 67 -16.08 17.29 1.39
C ARG A 67 -15.15 16.43 2.24
N ALA A 68 -14.80 15.23 1.78
CA ALA A 68 -13.82 14.38 2.45
C ALA A 68 -12.44 15.05 2.55
N LEU A 69 -11.98 15.68 1.48
CA LEU A 69 -10.73 16.46 1.48
C LEU A 69 -10.78 17.60 2.50
N ALA A 70 -11.87 18.36 2.53
CA ALA A 70 -12.03 19.49 3.45
C ALA A 70 -12.03 19.05 4.92
N VAL A 71 -12.69 17.93 5.24
CA VAL A 71 -12.78 17.41 6.62
C VAL A 71 -11.46 16.75 7.06
N ALA A 72 -10.68 16.20 6.14
CA ALA A 72 -9.37 15.63 6.46
C ALA A 72 -8.32 16.70 6.80
N VAL A 73 -8.53 17.97 6.46
CA VAL A 73 -7.62 19.07 6.83
C VAL A 73 -7.44 19.13 8.35
N GLY A 74 -6.18 19.11 8.80
CA GLY A 74 -5.82 19.12 10.22
C GLY A 74 -5.83 17.74 10.89
N THR A 75 -6.19 16.69 10.16
CA THR A 75 -6.01 15.30 10.58
C THR A 75 -4.72 14.71 9.99
N PRO A 76 -4.18 13.59 10.53
CA PRO A 76 -3.05 12.90 9.92
C PRO A 76 -3.44 12.07 8.68
N LEU A 77 -4.72 12.04 8.28
CA LEU A 77 -5.22 11.22 7.18
C LEU A 77 -5.03 11.94 5.84
N ILE A 78 -4.51 11.22 4.85
CA ILE A 78 -4.43 11.70 3.47
C ILE A 78 -5.60 11.14 2.68
N VAL A 79 -6.43 12.02 2.11
CA VAL A 79 -7.50 11.63 1.19
C VAL A 79 -6.99 11.80 -0.24
N ILE A 80 -6.98 10.70 -0.99
CA ILE A 80 -6.65 10.69 -2.42
C ILE A 80 -7.94 10.89 -3.23
N PRO A 81 -8.03 11.94 -4.06
CA PRO A 81 -9.14 12.13 -5.00
C PRO A 81 -9.26 10.93 -5.95
N ALA A 82 -10.42 10.28 -5.96
CA ALA A 82 -10.68 9.14 -6.82
C ALA A 82 -12.14 9.06 -7.29
N ILE A 83 -12.42 8.07 -8.13
CA ILE A 83 -13.73 7.70 -8.68
C ILE A 83 -13.68 6.22 -9.10
N GLU A 84 -14.77 5.48 -8.90
CA GLU A 84 -14.94 4.15 -9.50
C GLU A 84 -15.85 4.28 -10.73
N LEU A 85 -15.32 3.95 -11.91
CA LEU A 85 -16.10 3.98 -13.15
C LEU A 85 -16.74 2.63 -13.43
N SER A 86 -18.05 2.61 -13.62
CA SER A 86 -18.78 1.44 -14.10
C SER A 86 -18.73 1.41 -15.63
N THR A 87 -17.79 0.66 -16.20
CA THR A 87 -17.62 0.52 -17.66
C THR A 87 -18.21 -0.80 -18.17
N LEU A 88 -18.30 -0.96 -19.49
CA LEU A 88 -18.70 -2.24 -20.11
C LEU A 88 -17.73 -3.39 -19.79
N GLN A 89 -16.47 -3.08 -19.48
CA GLN A 89 -15.42 -4.07 -19.21
C GLN A 89 -15.27 -4.34 -17.71
N GLY A 90 -16.23 -3.89 -16.89
CA GLY A 90 -16.17 -3.93 -15.44
C GLY A 90 -15.80 -2.58 -14.82
N HIS A 91 -15.44 -2.60 -13.54
CA HIS A 91 -15.16 -1.40 -12.77
C HIS A 91 -13.69 -0.99 -12.79
N LEU A 92 -13.44 0.32 -12.88
CA LEU A 92 -12.10 0.91 -12.95
C LEU A 92 -11.96 2.02 -11.92
N LEU A 93 -11.02 1.85 -10.98
CA LEU A 93 -10.66 2.88 -10.01
C LEU A 93 -9.67 3.85 -10.65
N CYS A 94 -9.97 5.15 -10.60
CA CYS A 94 -9.14 6.20 -11.17
C CYS A 94 -8.72 7.21 -10.09
N TYR A 95 -7.42 7.46 -9.95
CA TYR A 95 -6.84 8.26 -8.86
C TYR A 95 -6.09 9.48 -9.40
N PHE A 96 -6.21 10.61 -8.71
CA PHE A 96 -5.62 11.88 -9.11
C PHE A 96 -4.93 12.61 -7.97
N LYS A 97 -3.89 13.39 -8.30
CA LYS A 97 -3.14 14.18 -7.34
C LYS A 97 -3.95 15.31 -6.68
N SER A 98 -5.01 15.79 -7.34
CA SER A 98 -5.83 16.88 -6.82
C SER A 98 -7.28 16.79 -7.31
N LEU A 99 -8.20 17.39 -6.53
CA LEU A 99 -9.60 17.54 -6.90
C LEU A 99 -9.79 18.25 -8.26
N GLN A 100 -8.92 19.20 -8.60
CA GLN A 100 -9.00 19.92 -9.88
C GLN A 100 -8.74 18.99 -11.06
N LEU A 101 -7.78 18.08 -10.95
CA LEU A 101 -7.49 17.08 -11.98
C LEU A 101 -8.63 16.06 -12.08
N LEU A 102 -9.17 15.61 -10.95
CA LEU A 102 -10.34 14.73 -10.92
C LEU A 102 -11.56 15.39 -11.59
N ARG A 103 -11.84 16.68 -11.32
CA ARG A 103 -12.92 17.44 -11.97
C ARG A 103 -12.72 17.56 -13.49
N ARG A 104 -11.48 17.82 -13.92
CA ARG A 104 -11.15 17.87 -15.36
C ARG A 104 -11.33 16.50 -16.03
N PHE A 105 -10.97 15.42 -15.35
CA PHE A 105 -11.20 14.06 -15.83
C PHE A 105 -12.70 13.77 -15.94
N HIS A 106 -13.45 14.00 -14.86
CA HIS A 106 -14.89 13.76 -14.79
C HIS A 106 -15.67 14.51 -15.87
N GLY A 107 -15.31 15.77 -16.14
CA GLY A 107 -15.92 16.56 -17.22
C GLY A 107 -15.63 16.08 -18.65
N GLN A 108 -14.70 15.13 -18.84
CA GLN A 108 -14.41 14.48 -20.12
C GLN A 108 -15.11 13.12 -20.25
N LEU A 109 -15.85 12.68 -19.24
CA LEU A 109 -16.54 11.40 -19.25
C LEU A 109 -17.91 11.50 -19.92
N SER A 110 -18.28 10.46 -20.66
CA SER A 110 -19.62 10.26 -21.20
C SER A 110 -20.40 9.35 -20.26
N LEU A 111 -20.98 9.94 -19.22
CA LEU A 111 -21.80 9.23 -18.24
C LEU A 111 -23.28 9.28 -18.63
N LEU A 112 -23.94 8.13 -18.60
CA LEU A 112 -25.40 8.04 -18.68
C LEU A 112 -25.99 7.77 -17.30
N ASP A 113 -27.23 8.19 -17.09
CA ASP A 113 -28.00 7.96 -15.86
C ASP A 113 -27.26 8.40 -14.58
N SER A 114 -26.50 9.50 -14.65
CA SER A 114 -25.80 10.11 -13.49
C SER A 114 -26.78 10.38 -12.34
N GLY A 115 -26.35 10.06 -11.13
CA GLY A 115 -27.17 10.07 -9.91
C GLY A 115 -28.21 8.95 -9.78
N LEU A 116 -28.32 8.02 -10.74
CA LEU A 116 -29.23 6.87 -10.68
C LEU A 116 -28.47 5.55 -10.47
N SER A 117 -29.18 4.51 -10.04
CA SER A 117 -28.62 3.16 -9.89
C SER A 117 -28.23 2.48 -11.21
N THR A 118 -28.58 3.07 -12.35
CA THR A 118 -28.19 2.59 -13.69
C THR A 118 -27.05 3.40 -14.29
N SER A 119 -26.41 4.25 -13.48
CA SER A 119 -25.29 5.09 -13.92
C SER A 119 -24.16 4.25 -14.50
N ARG A 120 -23.66 4.66 -15.67
CA ARG A 120 -22.62 3.92 -16.39
C ARG A 120 -21.79 4.84 -17.28
N CYS A 121 -20.51 4.52 -17.38
CA CYS A 121 -19.59 5.14 -18.33
C CYS A 121 -19.72 4.49 -19.71
N GLN A 122 -19.91 5.30 -20.75
CA GLN A 122 -20.00 4.82 -22.14
C GLN A 122 -18.62 4.59 -22.79
N GLN A 123 -17.56 5.13 -22.20
CA GLN A 123 -16.21 4.95 -22.70
C GLN A 123 -15.65 3.58 -22.30
N SER A 124 -14.81 3.03 -23.17
CA SER A 124 -14.01 1.85 -22.87
C SER A 124 -13.00 2.13 -21.76
N MET A 125 -12.55 1.09 -21.06
CA MET A 125 -11.48 1.24 -20.06
C MET A 125 -10.20 1.80 -20.67
N LEU A 126 -9.88 1.46 -21.93
CA LEU A 126 -8.71 1.98 -22.61
C LEU A 126 -8.80 3.49 -22.84
N GLU A 127 -9.97 3.99 -23.25
CA GLU A 127 -10.20 5.44 -23.38
C GLU A 127 -10.09 6.15 -22.03
N CYS A 128 -10.69 5.59 -20.98
CA CYS A 128 -10.55 6.11 -19.62
C CYS A 128 -9.08 6.17 -19.19
N LEU A 129 -8.32 5.10 -19.40
CA LEU A 129 -6.89 5.02 -19.08
C LEU A 129 -6.05 6.10 -19.82
N ASN A 130 -6.33 6.35 -21.10
CA ASN A 130 -5.69 7.41 -21.87
C ASN A 130 -5.96 8.79 -21.26
N LEU A 131 -7.21 9.07 -20.87
CA LEU A 131 -7.60 10.32 -20.22
C LEU A 131 -6.93 10.49 -18.85
N VAL A 132 -6.88 9.42 -18.05
CA VAL A 132 -6.19 9.43 -16.75
C VAL A 132 -4.70 9.72 -16.92
N GLN A 133 -4.03 9.06 -17.88
CA GLN A 133 -2.61 9.29 -18.15
C GLN A 133 -2.31 10.74 -18.55
N ALA A 134 -3.14 11.32 -19.43
CA ALA A 134 -2.97 12.70 -19.89
C ALA A 134 -3.05 13.72 -18.74
N LEU A 135 -3.74 13.38 -17.65
CA LEU A 135 -3.89 14.20 -16.45
C LEU A 135 -2.92 13.81 -15.32
N GLY A 136 -1.98 12.89 -15.58
CA GLY A 136 -0.98 12.43 -14.60
C GLY A 136 -1.54 11.57 -13.47
N GLY A 137 -2.75 11.04 -13.62
CA GLY A 137 -3.35 10.08 -12.70
C GLY A 137 -2.85 8.65 -12.92
N PHE A 138 -3.41 7.72 -12.15
CA PHE A 138 -3.24 6.28 -12.37
C PHE A 138 -4.54 5.52 -12.07
N CYS A 139 -4.60 4.27 -12.50
CA CYS A 139 -5.76 3.40 -12.32
C CYS A 139 -5.40 2.07 -11.68
N LEU A 140 -6.40 1.48 -11.03
CA LEU A 140 -6.45 0.08 -10.63
C LEU A 140 -7.71 -0.57 -11.20
N LEU A 141 -7.63 -1.83 -11.65
CA LEU A 141 -8.85 -2.61 -11.91
C LEU A 141 -9.54 -2.90 -10.57
N ALA A 142 -10.84 -2.65 -10.45
CA ALA A 142 -11.58 -2.94 -9.21
C ALA A 142 -11.91 -4.44 -9.12
N HIS A 143 -11.89 -4.98 -7.89
CA HIS A 143 -12.37 -6.32 -7.50
C HIS A 143 -12.36 -7.39 -8.61
N VAL A 144 -11.20 -7.63 -9.24
CA VAL A 144 -11.10 -8.41 -10.49
C VAL A 144 -11.60 -9.85 -10.41
N ASP A 145 -11.65 -10.40 -9.20
CA ASP A 145 -12.13 -11.73 -8.84
C ASP A 145 -13.59 -11.77 -8.36
N ALA A 146 -14.35 -10.67 -8.53
CA ALA A 146 -15.76 -10.54 -8.17
C ALA A 146 -16.62 -10.09 -9.39
N PRO A 147 -17.97 -10.15 -9.30
CA PRO A 147 -18.86 -9.64 -10.36
C PRO A 147 -18.56 -8.18 -10.70
N SER A 148 -18.70 -7.80 -11.97
CA SER A 148 -18.27 -6.50 -12.51
C SER A 148 -16.76 -6.27 -12.44
N GLY A 149 -15.96 -7.26 -12.05
CA GLY A 149 -14.51 -7.25 -12.13
C GLY A 149 -14.01 -7.54 -13.55
N PHE A 150 -12.91 -6.90 -13.94
CA PHE A 150 -12.37 -6.98 -15.31
C PHE A 150 -12.15 -8.41 -15.85
N GLU A 151 -11.71 -9.34 -14.98
CA GLU A 151 -11.47 -10.73 -15.38
C GLU A 151 -12.76 -11.55 -15.55
N GLN A 152 -13.87 -11.12 -14.93
CA GLN A 152 -15.18 -11.75 -15.13
C GLN A 152 -15.82 -11.25 -16.43
N GLU A 153 -15.75 -9.93 -16.68
CA GLU A 153 -16.38 -9.30 -17.84
C GLU A 153 -15.59 -9.51 -19.14
N VAL A 154 -14.26 -9.49 -19.07
CA VAL A 154 -13.38 -9.62 -20.25
C VAL A 154 -12.64 -10.95 -20.21
N THR A 155 -13.33 -12.01 -20.63
CA THR A 155 -12.77 -13.37 -20.66
C THR A 155 -11.71 -13.55 -21.75
N GLY A 156 -10.85 -14.56 -21.58
CA GLY A 156 -9.79 -14.89 -22.53
C GLY A 156 -8.64 -13.86 -22.56
N ALA A 157 -7.98 -13.76 -23.72
CA ALA A 157 -6.81 -12.89 -23.93
C ALA A 157 -6.85 -12.22 -25.30
N SER A 158 -7.90 -11.42 -25.52
CA SER A 158 -8.04 -10.63 -26.74
C SER A 158 -6.99 -9.50 -26.80
N PRO A 159 -6.68 -8.98 -28.01
CA PRO A 159 -5.81 -7.80 -28.15
C PRO A 159 -6.29 -6.59 -27.34
N HIS A 160 -7.61 -6.35 -27.28
CA HIS A 160 -8.18 -5.27 -26.46
C HIS A 160 -7.92 -5.44 -24.96
N LYS A 161 -7.94 -6.69 -24.45
CA LYS A 161 -7.55 -6.99 -23.07
C LYS A 161 -6.07 -6.69 -22.85
N ALA A 162 -5.22 -7.10 -23.80
CA ALA A 162 -3.79 -6.78 -23.76
C ALA A 162 -3.52 -5.27 -23.76
N ASP A 163 -4.27 -4.48 -24.53
CA ASP A 163 -4.11 -3.03 -24.60
C ASP A 163 -4.44 -2.34 -23.27
N VAL A 164 -5.50 -2.77 -22.58
CA VAL A 164 -5.82 -2.30 -21.22
C VAL A 164 -4.73 -2.71 -20.24
N LEU A 165 -4.37 -4.00 -20.21
CA LEU A 165 -3.41 -4.55 -19.26
C LEU A 165 -1.99 -4.03 -19.48
N CYS A 166 -1.63 -3.63 -20.69
CA CYS A 166 -0.32 -3.08 -21.02
C CYS A 166 -0.29 -1.55 -20.97
N HIS A 167 -1.36 -0.89 -20.53
CA HIS A 167 -1.40 0.55 -20.45
C HIS A 167 -0.53 1.06 -19.27
N PRO A 168 0.31 2.10 -19.46
CA PRO A 168 1.22 2.59 -18.42
C PRO A 168 0.50 3.23 -17.22
N ALA A 169 -0.69 3.79 -17.41
CA ALA A 169 -1.48 4.34 -16.29
C ALA A 169 -2.17 3.27 -15.44
N LEU A 170 -2.25 2.01 -15.89
CA LEU A 170 -2.75 0.92 -15.06
C LEU A 170 -1.62 0.42 -14.18
N LEU A 171 -1.71 0.62 -12.86
CA LEU A 171 -0.62 0.27 -11.93
C LEU A 171 -0.90 -0.97 -11.09
N GLY A 172 -2.14 -1.46 -11.09
CA GLY A 172 -2.50 -2.62 -10.30
C GLY A 172 -3.93 -3.07 -10.50
N MET A 173 -4.31 -4.01 -9.64
CA MET A 173 -5.63 -4.61 -9.58
C MET A 173 -5.98 -4.91 -8.13
N GLU A 174 -7.23 -4.65 -7.82
CA GLU A 174 -7.83 -4.96 -6.54
C GLU A 174 -8.42 -6.37 -6.55
N LEU A 175 -8.15 -7.12 -5.49
CA LEU A 175 -8.71 -8.42 -5.21
C LEU A 175 -9.74 -8.26 -4.10
N LYS A 176 -10.90 -8.91 -4.25
CA LYS A 176 -11.89 -9.06 -3.18
C LYS A 176 -11.36 -10.02 -2.11
N ASN A 177 -10.64 -11.07 -2.52
CA ASN A 177 -10.08 -12.07 -1.62
C ASN A 177 -8.56 -12.19 -1.76
N ALA A 178 -7.83 -12.19 -0.64
CA ALA A 178 -6.38 -12.31 -0.64
C ALA A 178 -5.87 -13.64 -1.23
N SER A 179 -6.71 -14.69 -1.18
CA SER A 179 -6.45 -16.02 -1.74
C SER A 179 -6.64 -16.10 -3.26
N SER A 180 -7.10 -15.02 -3.92
CA SER A 180 -7.28 -14.99 -5.36
C SER A 180 -5.97 -15.32 -6.08
N VAL A 181 -6.05 -16.22 -7.06
CA VAL A 181 -4.90 -16.68 -7.84
C VAL A 181 -4.56 -15.75 -9.01
N ILE A 182 -5.40 -14.74 -9.28
CA ILE A 182 -5.19 -13.79 -10.37
C ILE A 182 -3.96 -12.94 -10.03
N ALA A 183 -2.95 -13.00 -10.89
CA ALA A 183 -1.66 -12.37 -10.65
C ALA A 183 -1.04 -11.67 -11.87
N TYR A 184 -1.37 -12.06 -13.11
CA TYR A 184 -0.71 -11.55 -14.32
C TYR A 184 0.82 -11.57 -14.21
N SER A 185 1.34 -12.68 -13.69
CA SER A 185 2.74 -12.87 -13.40
C SER A 185 3.16 -14.28 -13.77
N ALA A 186 4.45 -14.57 -13.68
CA ALA A 186 4.98 -15.92 -13.87
C ALA A 186 4.37 -16.97 -12.90
N SER A 187 3.76 -16.55 -11.80
CA SER A 187 3.10 -17.45 -10.83
C SER A 187 1.61 -17.62 -11.08
N ASP A 188 1.03 -16.97 -12.10
CA ASP A 188 -0.40 -17.13 -12.41
C ASP A 188 -0.66 -18.54 -12.96
N PRO A 189 -1.67 -19.28 -12.46
CA PRO A 189 -1.97 -20.62 -12.94
C PRO A 189 -2.57 -20.65 -14.36
N GLU A 190 -3.09 -19.52 -14.85
CA GLU A 190 -3.69 -19.45 -16.19
C GLU A 190 -2.67 -18.98 -17.24
N PRO A 191 -2.36 -19.79 -18.27
CA PRO A 191 -1.29 -19.50 -19.21
C PRO A 191 -1.44 -18.20 -19.99
N ASN A 192 -2.67 -17.76 -20.30
CA ASN A 192 -2.87 -16.52 -21.03
C ASN A 192 -2.61 -15.30 -20.15
N ARG A 193 -2.98 -15.32 -18.86
CA ARG A 193 -2.62 -14.25 -17.90
C ARG A 193 -1.11 -14.14 -17.71
N THR A 194 -0.41 -15.26 -17.63
CA THR A 194 1.06 -15.27 -17.60
C THR A 194 1.64 -14.59 -18.85
N ARG A 195 1.15 -14.97 -20.05
CA ARG A 195 1.57 -14.34 -21.31
C ARG A 195 1.29 -12.84 -21.35
N LEU A 196 0.12 -12.40 -20.87
CA LEU A 196 -0.26 -10.99 -20.80
C LEU A 196 0.64 -10.20 -19.83
N GLY A 197 1.00 -10.81 -18.69
CA GLY A 197 1.97 -10.24 -17.76
C GLY A 197 3.36 -10.05 -18.38
N GLU A 198 3.85 -11.06 -19.10
CA GLU A 198 5.11 -10.99 -19.85
C GLU A 198 5.05 -9.93 -20.97
N GLU A 199 3.93 -9.87 -21.68
CA GLU A 199 3.70 -8.89 -22.73
C GLU A 199 3.71 -7.46 -22.18
N ARG A 200 3.08 -7.21 -21.03
CA ARG A 200 3.13 -5.92 -20.33
C ARG A 200 4.57 -5.50 -20.03
N ILE A 201 5.36 -6.39 -19.42
CA ILE A 201 6.77 -6.11 -19.10
C ILE A 201 7.54 -5.73 -20.36
N LYS A 202 7.33 -6.46 -21.46
CA LYS A 202 7.98 -6.21 -22.74
C LYS A 202 7.55 -4.88 -23.37
N ARG A 203 6.24 -4.60 -23.45
CA ARG A 203 5.70 -3.38 -24.09
C ARG A 203 6.10 -2.12 -23.33
N LEU A 204 6.15 -2.19 -22.00
CA LEU A 204 6.47 -1.07 -21.12
C LEU A 204 7.96 -0.98 -20.74
N GLN A 205 8.79 -1.90 -21.22
CA GLN A 205 10.24 -1.96 -20.92
C GLN A 205 10.53 -1.98 -19.41
N LEU A 206 9.71 -2.72 -18.66
CA LEU A 206 9.81 -2.80 -17.21
C LEU A 206 10.94 -3.76 -16.79
N GLY A 207 11.41 -3.56 -15.56
CA GLY A 207 12.34 -4.48 -14.91
C GLY A 207 11.73 -5.86 -14.68
N SER A 208 12.58 -6.86 -14.44
CA SER A 208 12.11 -8.21 -14.13
C SER A 208 11.18 -8.19 -12.91
N LYS A 209 10.00 -8.80 -13.03
CA LYS A 209 8.98 -8.92 -11.98
C LYS A 209 8.24 -7.64 -11.59
N GLN A 210 8.31 -6.56 -12.39
CA GLN A 210 7.44 -5.39 -12.24
C GLN A 210 6.04 -5.67 -12.81
N TYR A 211 5.31 -6.57 -12.15
CA TYR A 211 3.92 -6.91 -12.47
C TYR A 211 2.96 -5.85 -11.92
N LEU A 212 1.69 -5.94 -12.31
CA LEU A 212 0.62 -5.14 -11.72
C LEU A 212 0.55 -5.36 -10.20
N ALA A 213 0.45 -4.27 -9.43
CA ALA A 213 0.28 -4.35 -7.99
C ALA A 213 -1.01 -5.11 -7.65
N ARG A 214 -0.91 -6.10 -6.75
CA ARG A 214 -2.07 -6.77 -6.17
C ARG A 214 -2.42 -6.05 -4.87
N VAL A 215 -3.63 -5.52 -4.80
CA VAL A 215 -4.13 -4.81 -3.62
C VAL A 215 -5.44 -5.44 -3.14
N LEU A 216 -5.77 -5.17 -1.89
CA LEU A 216 -7.00 -5.53 -1.21
C LEU A 216 -7.44 -4.30 -0.42
N ASN A 217 -8.60 -3.76 -0.77
CA ASN A 217 -9.26 -2.66 -0.08
C ASN A 217 -10.64 -3.13 0.40
N SER A 218 -11.33 -2.30 1.18
CA SER A 218 -12.59 -2.70 1.78
C SER A 218 -13.76 -2.72 0.81
N ASP A 219 -13.75 -1.83 -0.20
CA ASP A 219 -14.93 -1.58 -1.05
C ASP A 219 -16.15 -1.27 -0.14
N ALA A 220 -15.91 -0.39 0.84
CA ALA A 220 -16.80 -0.21 1.98
C ALA A 220 -18.07 0.57 1.61
N HIS A 221 -19.21 -0.04 1.97
CA HIS A 221 -20.56 0.53 1.86
C HIS A 221 -21.22 0.80 3.22
N SER A 222 -20.50 0.54 4.31
CA SER A 222 -20.88 0.88 5.69
C SER A 222 -19.65 1.23 6.51
N LEU A 223 -19.84 2.02 7.58
CA LEU A 223 -18.71 2.43 8.44
C LEU A 223 -18.03 1.23 9.11
N THR A 224 -18.77 0.15 9.33
CA THR A 224 -18.25 -1.08 9.91
C THR A 224 -17.33 -1.85 8.98
N ALA A 225 -17.44 -1.66 7.66
CA ALA A 225 -16.61 -2.34 6.66
C ALA A 225 -15.29 -1.59 6.37
N LEU A 226 -15.25 -0.27 6.61
CA LEU A 226 -14.09 0.58 6.33
C LEU A 226 -12.81 0.04 7.01
N GLY A 227 -11.73 -0.09 6.23
CA GLY A 227 -10.42 -0.53 6.72
C GLY A 227 -10.35 -2.03 7.06
N ARG A 228 -11.26 -2.84 6.51
CA ARG A 228 -11.37 -4.28 6.75
C ARG A 228 -11.49 -5.07 5.45
N ASN A 229 -11.15 -6.35 5.51
CA ASN A 229 -11.30 -7.27 4.39
C ASN A 229 -12.73 -7.87 4.35
N ALA A 230 -12.99 -8.73 3.36
CA ALA A 230 -14.29 -9.39 3.19
C ALA A 230 -14.73 -10.24 4.41
N GLU A 231 -13.79 -10.70 5.24
CA GLU A 231 -14.05 -11.44 6.48
C GLU A 231 -14.26 -10.52 7.69
N SER A 232 -14.38 -9.20 7.48
CA SER A 232 -14.48 -8.16 8.52
C SER A 232 -13.27 -8.08 9.46
N ALA A 233 -12.16 -8.73 9.11
CA ALA A 233 -10.91 -8.60 9.83
C ALA A 233 -10.27 -7.25 9.50
N ARG A 234 -9.57 -6.66 10.48
CA ARG A 234 -8.87 -5.36 10.34
C ARG A 234 -7.61 -5.51 9.49
N LYS A 235 -7.80 -5.85 8.22
CA LYS A 235 -6.79 -6.18 7.23
C LYS A 235 -7.11 -5.50 5.91
N VAL A 236 -6.15 -4.74 5.39
CA VAL A 236 -6.18 -4.09 4.06
C VAL A 236 -4.78 -4.20 3.44
N THR A 237 -4.46 -3.36 2.47
CA THR A 237 -3.11 -3.29 1.90
C THR A 237 -2.23 -2.29 2.65
N ARG A 238 -0.96 -2.66 2.82
CA ARG A 238 0.11 -1.79 3.29
C ARG A 238 0.99 -1.32 2.16
N TYR A 239 1.40 -0.06 2.26
CA TYR A 239 2.24 0.62 1.28
C TYR A 239 3.49 1.16 1.97
N LYS A 240 4.68 0.84 1.45
CA LYS A 240 5.95 1.30 2.01
C LYS A 240 6.34 2.67 1.46
N MET A 241 6.24 3.68 2.31
CA MET A 241 6.49 5.08 1.95
C MET A 241 7.34 5.75 3.02
N ASP A 242 8.14 6.74 2.61
CA ASP A 242 8.93 7.58 3.51
C ASP A 242 8.05 8.73 4.01
N ASP A 243 7.62 9.58 3.08
CA ASP A 243 6.57 10.58 3.28
C ASP A 243 5.31 10.18 2.49
N PRO A 244 4.24 9.73 3.16
CA PRO A 244 2.99 9.37 2.51
C PRO A 244 2.42 10.51 1.66
N SER A 245 2.14 10.24 0.38
CA SER A 245 1.59 11.21 -0.56
C SER A 245 1.04 10.50 -1.79
N PHE A 246 0.36 11.23 -2.69
CA PHE A 246 -0.07 10.69 -3.99
C PHE A 246 1.11 10.12 -4.80
N ASP A 247 2.21 10.86 -4.87
CA ASP A 247 3.39 10.45 -5.65
C ASP A 247 4.09 9.26 -4.99
N ALA A 248 4.16 9.22 -3.65
CA ALA A 248 4.72 8.07 -2.93
C ALA A 248 3.86 6.81 -3.09
N LEU A 249 2.52 6.95 -3.12
CA LEU A 249 1.60 5.85 -3.39
C LEU A 249 1.78 5.33 -4.82
N ARG A 250 1.89 6.22 -5.80
CA ARG A 250 2.19 5.85 -7.19
C ARG A 250 3.50 5.06 -7.29
N ILE A 251 4.58 5.54 -6.68
CA ILE A 251 5.88 4.84 -6.65
C ILE A 251 5.73 3.47 -5.96
N ALA A 252 4.96 3.38 -4.88
CA ALA A 252 4.71 2.12 -4.20
C ALA A 252 4.01 1.10 -5.11
N LEU A 253 3.04 1.53 -5.92
CA LEU A 253 2.33 0.67 -6.88
C LEU A 253 3.22 0.30 -8.08
N GLU A 254 4.06 1.21 -8.58
CA GLU A 254 5.02 0.95 -9.65
C GLU A 254 6.11 -0.07 -9.21
N ASP A 255 6.47 -0.08 -7.93
CA ASP A 255 7.46 -0.99 -7.31
C ASP A 255 6.80 -1.93 -6.26
N ALA A 256 5.69 -2.56 -6.67
CA ALA A 256 4.83 -3.32 -5.79
C ALA A 256 5.52 -4.49 -5.07
N ASP A 257 6.47 -5.16 -5.72
CA ASP A 257 7.20 -6.30 -5.13
C ASP A 257 7.95 -5.89 -3.85
N ALA A 258 8.49 -4.68 -3.80
CA ALA A 258 9.19 -4.16 -2.62
C ALA A 258 8.27 -3.38 -1.65
N ARG A 259 7.16 -2.81 -2.16
CA ARG A 259 6.42 -1.75 -1.44
C ARG A 259 4.96 -2.02 -1.15
N VAL A 260 4.36 -3.07 -1.69
CA VAL A 260 2.93 -3.40 -1.49
C VAL A 260 2.79 -4.74 -0.76
N ARG A 261 2.03 -4.77 0.34
CA ARG A 261 1.80 -5.99 1.12
C ARG A 261 0.33 -6.09 1.53
N ILE A 262 -0.36 -7.13 1.07
CA ILE A 262 -1.71 -7.47 1.54
C ILE A 262 -1.58 -8.02 2.97
N GLU A 263 -2.28 -7.43 3.95
CA GLU A 263 -2.16 -7.81 5.38
C GLU A 263 -2.52 -9.28 5.65
N ASP A 264 -3.36 -9.90 4.82
CA ASP A 264 -3.70 -11.32 4.90
C ASP A 264 -2.55 -12.27 4.54
N LEU A 265 -1.57 -11.80 3.76
CA LEU A 265 -0.46 -12.62 3.26
C LEU A 265 0.84 -12.42 4.04
N VAL A 266 0.82 -11.59 5.09
CA VAL A 266 1.98 -11.34 5.95
C VAL A 266 1.78 -11.96 7.32
N PRO A 267 2.83 -12.54 7.93
CA PRO A 267 2.77 -13.00 9.31
C PRO A 267 2.36 -11.87 10.27
N SER A 268 1.59 -12.19 11.30
CA SER A 268 1.13 -11.24 12.32
C SER A 268 2.28 -10.65 13.14
N SER A 269 3.34 -11.44 13.35
CA SER A 269 4.55 -10.99 14.03
C SER A 269 5.79 -11.76 13.56
N ILE A 270 6.92 -11.04 13.54
CA ILE A 270 8.25 -11.62 13.44
C ILE A 270 9.13 -10.95 14.51
N PRO A 271 9.98 -11.70 15.23
CA PRO A 271 10.96 -11.11 16.13
C PRO A 271 11.89 -10.17 15.36
N ARG A 272 12.18 -9.00 15.92
CA ARG A 272 13.13 -8.05 15.33
C ARG A 272 13.94 -7.31 16.39
N VAL A 273 15.14 -6.92 15.99
CA VAL A 273 15.95 -5.94 16.70
C VAL A 273 15.38 -4.56 16.41
N MET A 274 15.01 -3.82 17.43
CA MET A 274 14.50 -2.46 17.28
C MET A 274 15.62 -1.44 17.11
N GLY A 275 16.72 -1.65 17.81
CA GLY A 275 17.85 -0.74 17.79
C GLY A 275 18.94 -1.17 18.76
N VAL A 276 20.06 -0.46 18.68
CA VAL A 276 21.19 -0.59 19.58
C VAL A 276 21.61 0.80 20.02
N ASN A 277 21.98 0.92 21.30
CA ASN A 277 22.69 2.07 21.84
C ASN A 277 24.04 1.56 22.37
N ILE A 278 25.11 2.27 22.00
CA ILE A 278 26.50 1.84 22.19
C ILE A 278 27.22 2.91 23.01
N ASP A 279 27.75 2.54 24.17
CA ASP A 279 28.51 3.42 25.05
C ASP A 279 29.91 2.83 25.32
N GLY A 280 30.93 3.69 25.29
CA GLY A 280 32.34 3.29 25.36
C GLY A 280 32.91 2.80 24.03
N GLY A 281 34.23 2.66 23.95
CA GLY A 281 34.94 2.24 22.73
C GLY A 281 34.82 3.21 21.55
N PHE A 282 35.04 2.70 20.33
CA PHE A 282 35.09 3.52 19.11
C PHE A 282 33.74 4.12 18.69
N LEU A 283 32.63 3.45 19.01
CA LEU A 283 31.27 3.85 18.63
C LEU A 283 30.49 4.47 19.80
N SER A 284 31.18 4.96 20.83
CA SER A 284 30.54 5.57 22.01
C SER A 284 29.55 6.67 21.64
N GLY A 285 28.37 6.65 22.28
CA GLY A 285 27.26 7.58 22.05
C GLY A 285 26.44 7.32 20.79
N GLN A 286 26.75 6.28 20.00
CA GLN A 286 25.96 5.96 18.80
C GLN A 286 24.65 5.26 19.17
N THR A 287 23.54 5.80 18.67
CA THR A 287 22.21 5.20 18.78
C THR A 287 21.66 4.93 17.40
N ILE A 288 21.23 3.70 17.15
CA ILE A 288 20.72 3.26 15.85
C ILE A 288 19.36 2.62 16.07
N GLN A 289 18.34 3.10 15.37
CA GLN A 289 17.09 2.37 15.20
C GLN A 289 17.16 1.56 13.90
N PHE A 290 16.87 0.28 14.00
CA PHE A 290 16.81 -0.60 12.84
C PHE A 290 15.43 -0.55 12.19
N SER A 291 15.41 -0.36 10.88
CA SER A 291 14.23 -0.54 10.05
C SER A 291 13.76 -2.00 10.18
N PRO A 292 12.44 -2.26 10.26
CA PRO A 292 11.90 -3.62 10.23
C PRO A 292 12.06 -4.31 8.86
N ASN A 293 12.66 -3.63 7.88
CA ASN A 293 12.89 -4.11 6.53
C ASN A 293 14.40 -4.32 6.29
N LEU A 294 14.97 -3.65 5.28
CA LEU A 294 16.39 -3.68 4.97
C LEU A 294 17.13 -2.57 5.73
N ASN A 295 18.22 -2.93 6.38
CA ASN A 295 19.17 -2.00 6.98
C ASN A 295 20.49 -2.07 6.20
N CYS A 296 21.04 -0.92 5.81
CA CYS A 296 22.33 -0.83 5.13
C CYS A 296 23.27 0.08 5.92
N ILE A 297 24.38 -0.47 6.42
CA ILE A 297 25.43 0.30 7.10
C ILE A 297 26.57 0.56 6.11
N ILE A 298 26.74 1.83 5.70
CA ILE A 298 27.67 2.23 4.65
C ILE A 298 28.77 3.13 5.25
N GLY A 299 30.01 2.99 4.77
CA GLY A 299 31.13 3.80 5.25
C GLY A 299 32.49 3.26 4.81
N GLY A 300 33.53 4.10 4.87
CA GLY A 300 34.91 3.74 4.52
C GLY A 300 35.55 2.70 5.44
N ARG A 301 36.76 2.24 5.14
CA ARG A 301 37.49 1.30 6.03
C ARG A 301 37.73 1.96 7.40
N GLY A 302 37.54 1.20 8.48
CA GLY A 302 37.78 1.67 9.84
C GLY A 302 36.65 2.50 10.48
N THR A 303 35.52 2.71 9.80
CA THR A 303 34.40 3.51 10.33
C THR A 303 33.47 2.76 11.30
N GLY A 304 33.91 1.63 11.86
CA GLY A 304 33.14 0.89 12.87
C GLY A 304 31.98 0.01 12.35
N LYS A 305 31.78 -0.15 11.04
CA LYS A 305 30.69 -1.01 10.48
C LYS A 305 30.68 -2.42 11.05
N SER A 306 31.84 -3.09 11.05
CA SER A 306 31.98 -4.46 11.59
C SER A 306 31.73 -4.47 13.09
N THR A 307 32.20 -3.46 13.82
CA THR A 307 31.94 -3.30 15.25
C THR A 307 30.44 -3.19 15.55
N THR A 308 29.68 -2.41 14.77
CA THR A 308 28.22 -2.33 14.91
C THR A 308 27.54 -3.68 14.67
N PHE A 309 27.92 -4.39 13.62
CA PHE A 309 27.35 -5.71 13.32
C PHE A 309 27.68 -6.74 14.41
N GLU A 310 28.91 -6.76 14.91
CA GLU A 310 29.31 -7.67 16.00
C GLU A 310 28.61 -7.33 17.33
N ALA A 311 28.44 -6.03 17.66
CA ALA A 311 27.69 -5.60 18.83
C ALA A 311 26.26 -6.17 18.84
N VAL A 312 25.58 -6.13 17.69
CA VAL A 312 24.25 -6.73 17.53
C VAL A 312 24.32 -8.26 17.62
N ARG A 313 25.32 -8.90 17.00
CA ARG A 313 25.47 -10.37 17.00
C ARG A 313 25.72 -10.94 18.40
N CYS A 314 26.59 -10.31 19.20
CA CYS A 314 26.93 -10.73 20.57
C CYS A 314 25.73 -10.81 21.50
N LEU A 315 24.68 -10.02 21.26
CA LEU A 315 23.51 -9.92 22.12
C LEU A 315 22.35 -10.83 21.70
N ILE A 316 22.43 -11.46 20.52
CA ILE A 316 21.31 -12.23 19.92
C ILE A 316 21.72 -13.69 19.62
N ALA A 317 23.00 -13.96 19.37
CA ALA A 317 23.47 -15.29 19.03
C ALA A 317 24.00 -16.06 20.25
N ASP A 318 23.48 -17.26 20.47
CA ASP A 318 24.08 -18.28 21.34
C ASP A 318 25.13 -19.07 20.51
N GLY A 319 26.41 -18.65 20.50
CA GLY A 319 27.44 -19.41 19.77
C GLY A 319 28.88 -18.87 19.81
N GLU A 320 29.84 -19.80 19.84
CA GLU A 320 31.23 -19.69 20.31
C GLU A 320 32.25 -18.97 19.41
N GLU A 321 31.87 -18.49 18.22
CA GLU A 321 32.81 -17.79 17.32
C GLU A 321 32.90 -16.29 17.63
N ARG A 322 33.74 -15.94 18.62
CA ARG A 322 34.11 -14.54 18.90
C ARG A 322 34.98 -13.99 17.77
N ASN A 323 34.51 -12.92 17.13
CA ASN A 323 35.31 -12.16 16.16
C ASN A 323 36.43 -11.39 16.90
N GLN A 324 37.56 -11.12 16.24
CA GLN A 324 38.72 -10.40 16.83
C GLN A 324 38.40 -8.97 17.28
N VAL A 325 37.22 -8.46 16.91
CA VAL A 325 36.73 -7.14 17.29
C VAL A 325 36.21 -7.12 18.73
N VAL A 326 35.73 -8.26 19.26
CA VAL A 326 35.23 -8.39 20.63
C VAL A 326 36.39 -8.31 21.62
N ASP A 327 36.24 -7.56 22.71
CA ASP A 327 37.27 -7.33 23.73
C ASP A 327 38.53 -6.59 23.22
N SER A 328 38.41 -5.84 22.12
CA SER A 328 39.47 -4.97 21.59
C SER A 328 39.32 -3.51 22.06
N GLU A 329 40.32 -2.65 21.82
CA GLU A 329 40.27 -1.22 22.19
C GLU A 329 39.14 -0.43 21.49
N VAL A 330 38.61 -0.97 20.39
CA VAL A 330 37.48 -0.36 19.66
C VAL A 330 36.12 -0.88 20.14
N TRP A 331 36.10 -1.84 21.06
CA TRP A 331 34.89 -2.49 21.59
C TRP A 331 34.20 -1.61 22.63
N PRO A 332 32.85 -1.56 22.64
CA PRO A 332 32.10 -0.80 23.63
C PRO A 332 32.18 -1.37 25.05
N GLU A 333 31.99 -0.48 26.01
CA GLU A 333 31.97 -0.80 27.45
C GLU A 333 30.58 -1.24 27.89
N GLU A 334 29.54 -0.54 27.39
CA GLU A 334 28.14 -0.86 27.63
C GLU A 334 27.38 -1.00 26.29
N LEU A 335 26.49 -2.00 26.26
CA LEU A 335 25.69 -2.33 25.09
C LEU A 335 24.23 -2.54 25.47
N TYR A 336 23.35 -1.74 24.90
CA TYR A 336 21.90 -1.84 25.10
C TYR A 336 21.23 -2.30 23.81
N LEU A 337 20.62 -3.49 23.84
CA LEU A 337 19.81 -4.02 22.74
C LEU A 337 18.34 -4.00 23.11
N VAL A 338 17.51 -3.39 22.27
CA VAL A 338 16.06 -3.52 22.40
C VAL A 338 15.53 -4.46 21.34
N CYS A 339 14.91 -5.55 21.79
CA CYS A 339 14.21 -6.51 20.95
C CYS A 339 12.71 -6.47 21.24
N MET A 340 11.91 -6.62 20.20
CA MET A 340 10.47 -6.83 20.34
C MET A 340 10.11 -8.26 19.95
N ARG A 341 9.51 -9.00 20.89
CA ARG A 341 8.76 -10.22 20.60
C ARG A 341 7.28 -9.86 20.68
N SER A 342 6.61 -9.75 19.54
CA SER A 342 5.16 -9.63 19.53
C SER A 342 4.58 -11.05 19.50
N ILE A 343 3.97 -11.45 20.61
CA ILE A 343 3.00 -12.54 20.65
C ILE A 343 1.65 -11.83 20.67
N SER A 344 0.80 -12.07 19.66
CA SER A 344 -0.61 -11.70 19.79
C SER A 344 -1.17 -12.53 20.95
N ASP A 345 -1.48 -11.83 22.04
CA ASP A 345 -2.03 -12.25 23.32
C ASP A 345 -1.04 -12.66 24.45
N ALA A 346 -0.95 -11.73 25.41
CA ALA A 346 -0.50 -11.78 26.81
C ALA A 346 0.95 -12.20 27.16
N PRO A 347 1.61 -11.50 28.11
CA PRO A 347 2.96 -11.84 28.55
C PRO A 347 2.95 -13.08 29.45
N GLN A 348 3.76 -14.08 29.11
CA GLN A 348 4.31 -15.00 30.09
C GLN A 348 5.80 -14.73 30.22
N PHE A 349 6.18 -14.21 31.39
CA PHE A 349 7.54 -14.10 31.85
C PHE A 349 8.22 -15.48 31.89
N ARG A 350 9.46 -15.53 31.42
CA ARG A 350 10.54 -16.20 32.14
C ARG A 350 11.77 -15.31 32.09
#